data_AF-A0A537MAY2-F1
#
_entry.id   AF-A0A537MAY2-F1
#
_cell.length_a   1.000
_cell.length_b   1.000
_cell.length_c   1.000
_cell.angle_alpha   90.00
_cell.angle_beta   90.00
_cell.angle_gamma   90.00
#
_symmetry.space_group_name_H-M   'P 1'
#
loop_
_entity.id
_entity.type
_entity.pdbx_description
1 polymer ?
#
loop_
_entity_poly.entity_id
_entity_poly.type
_entity_poly.pdbx_seq_one_letter_code
_entity_poly.pdbx_strand_id
1 'polypeptide(L)'
;MWRCCGAVVQAKIWVAGALIALAGCGQPAGQRGAPAAAEANADLRHAVSDPRVARFYEGRGWQSAWSRESEQALLAAIGEADHHALDKDAFLRPIQQAPRGAAHDAALSLAAISYAEALARGKTDPTRLQEVYTVPRPNPNLAAGLAGALRAGNVGDWLRGLAPQDSEYRALSEAYLAANREITAATQHPEGSPQRRAATPAIDRARALAVNLERRRWLERTPPATRIDVNTAAATLAYLRDGQVADVRRAVVGDPEHQTPQLGSPLFRLAANPTWTVPHSIEQAEIVPKGEAYMRRNNMEWRNGQIVQKSGPKNSLGLVKFDLRNDEQIYLHDTPAKALFSRAERHESHGCVRVQDALGFARLIAADQGVLDAWEEAREKDEESFVTLPHPIPVRLLYQTAFVDGGRIVFAPDVYGWDEDVAQALGLPARPRRAAAARHGDVGP
;
A
#
# COMPACT_ATOMS: atom_id res chain seq x y z
N MET A 1 -61.79 6.11 14.58
CA MET A 1 -62.74 5.72 13.51
C MET A 1 -61.91 5.56 12.23
N TRP A 2 -61.56 4.34 11.80
CA TRP A 2 -62.18 3.59 10.68
C TRP A 2 -62.15 4.40 9.36
N ARG A 3 -61.62 3.98 8.19
CA ARG A 3 -61.26 2.69 7.54
C ARG A 3 -60.45 3.04 6.26
N CYS A 4 -59.37 2.34 5.90
CA CYS A 4 -59.21 1.19 4.96
C CYS A 4 -59.44 1.39 3.44
N CYS A 5 -58.46 0.86 2.68
CA CYS A 5 -58.47 0.18 1.34
C CYS A 5 -57.64 0.89 0.25
N GLY A 6 -56.78 0.22 -0.54
CA GLY A 6 -56.39 -1.19 -0.62
C GLY A 6 -55.37 -1.36 -1.77
N ALA A 7 -54.37 -2.22 -1.56
CA ALA A 7 -53.32 -2.57 -2.52
C ALA A 7 -53.73 -3.79 -3.38
N VAL A 8 -53.27 -3.84 -4.63
CA VAL A 8 -53.44 -4.98 -5.54
C VAL A 8 -52.11 -5.69 -5.73
N VAL A 9 -52.06 -6.97 -5.31
CA VAL A 9 -51.02 -7.95 -5.65
C VAL A 9 -51.69 -9.06 -6.45
N GLN A 10 -51.18 -9.34 -7.65
CA GLN A 10 -51.64 -10.47 -8.46
C GLN A 10 -50.83 -11.73 -8.12
N ALA A 11 -51.54 -12.78 -7.67
CA ALA A 11 -51.05 -14.15 -7.63
C ALA A 11 -51.79 -14.95 -8.72
N LYS A 12 -51.05 -15.71 -9.53
CA LYS A 12 -51.62 -16.65 -10.52
C LYS A 12 -51.61 -18.07 -9.95
N ILE A 13 -52.79 -18.67 -9.94
CA ILE A 13 -53.09 -20.05 -9.56
C ILE A 13 -52.86 -20.98 -10.76
N TRP A 14 -52.29 -22.16 -10.50
CA TRP A 14 -52.21 -23.27 -11.46
C TRP A 14 -53.41 -24.21 -11.30
N VAL A 15 -54.06 -24.55 -12.42
CA VAL A 15 -55.13 -25.57 -12.50
C VAL A 15 -54.53 -26.86 -13.06
N ALA A 16 -54.83 -27.99 -12.41
CA ALA A 16 -54.47 -29.33 -12.84
C ALA A 16 -55.47 -29.83 -13.88
N GLY A 17 -54.97 -30.32 -15.03
CA GLY A 17 -55.74 -31.03 -16.05
C GLY A 17 -55.17 -32.43 -16.26
N ALA A 18 -56.01 -33.44 -16.08
CA ALA A 18 -55.70 -34.85 -16.38
C ALA A 18 -55.77 -35.10 -17.89
N LEU A 19 -54.81 -35.89 -18.41
CA LEU A 19 -54.83 -36.38 -19.79
C LEU A 19 -54.55 -37.88 -19.85
N ILE A 20 -55.37 -38.51 -20.67
CA ILE A 20 -55.61 -39.94 -20.87
C ILE A 20 -54.42 -40.62 -21.55
N ALA A 21 -54.08 -41.83 -21.09
CA ALA A 21 -53.05 -42.68 -21.67
C ALA A 21 -53.58 -43.44 -22.91
N LEU A 22 -52.87 -43.33 -24.02
CA LEU A 22 -52.94 -44.28 -25.15
C LEU A 22 -51.58 -44.94 -25.30
N ALA A 23 -51.56 -46.27 -25.15
CA ALA A 23 -50.39 -47.10 -25.31
C ALA A 23 -50.05 -47.26 -26.81
N GLY A 24 -48.87 -46.77 -27.21
CA GLY A 24 -48.26 -47.04 -28.49
C GLY A 24 -46.90 -47.70 -28.28
N CYS A 25 -46.74 -48.93 -28.76
CA CYS A 25 -45.46 -49.64 -28.77
C CYS A 25 -44.49 -48.97 -29.74
N GLY A 26 -43.44 -48.33 -29.21
CA GLY A 26 -42.30 -47.80 -29.96
C GLY A 26 -41.00 -48.17 -29.26
N GLN A 27 -40.05 -48.73 -30.00
CA GLN A 27 -38.75 -49.20 -29.53
C GLN A 27 -37.94 -48.10 -28.81
N PRO A 28 -37.02 -48.46 -27.88
CA PRO A 28 -36.23 -47.46 -27.17
C PRO A 28 -35.17 -46.88 -28.11
N ALA A 29 -35.36 -45.62 -28.51
CA ALA A 29 -34.29 -44.84 -29.10
C ALA A 29 -33.21 -44.61 -28.02
N GLY A 30 -31.99 -45.04 -28.31
CA GLY A 30 -30.86 -45.05 -27.40
C GLY A 30 -30.67 -43.73 -26.65
N GLN A 31 -30.42 -43.87 -25.35
CA GLN A 31 -29.88 -42.81 -24.50
C GLN A 31 -28.64 -42.24 -25.19
N ARG A 32 -28.75 -41.04 -25.76
CA ARG A 32 -27.57 -40.21 -26.03
C ARG A 32 -27.02 -39.86 -24.65
N GLY A 33 -25.97 -40.57 -24.25
CA GLY A 33 -25.28 -40.33 -22.99
C GLY A 33 -24.95 -38.85 -22.85
N ALA A 34 -25.15 -38.31 -21.65
CA ALA A 34 -24.49 -37.07 -21.26
C ALA A 34 -23.00 -37.18 -21.59
N PRO A 35 -22.34 -36.12 -22.09
CA PRO A 35 -20.92 -36.18 -22.37
C PRO A 35 -20.19 -36.65 -21.10
N ALA A 36 -19.43 -37.73 -21.22
CA ALA A 36 -18.59 -38.22 -20.13
C ALA A 36 -17.75 -37.04 -19.63
N ALA A 37 -17.81 -36.75 -18.33
CA ALA A 37 -16.94 -35.75 -17.73
C ALA A 37 -15.50 -36.13 -18.09
N ALA A 38 -14.82 -35.27 -18.86
CA ALA A 38 -13.47 -35.55 -19.32
C ALA A 38 -12.58 -35.85 -18.10
N GLU A 39 -11.89 -36.99 -18.16
CA GLU A 39 -11.11 -37.51 -17.05
C GLU A 39 -9.98 -36.55 -16.66
N ALA A 40 -9.76 -36.38 -15.36
CA ALA A 40 -8.74 -35.49 -14.83
C ALA A 40 -7.34 -35.93 -15.30
N ASN A 41 -6.49 -34.98 -15.68
CA ASN A 41 -5.12 -35.29 -16.11
C ASN A 41 -4.24 -35.63 -14.88
N ALA A 42 -3.91 -36.92 -14.72
CA ALA A 42 -3.09 -37.40 -13.61
C ALA A 42 -1.64 -36.88 -13.66
N ASP A 43 -1.06 -36.74 -14.86
CA ASP A 43 0.30 -36.20 -15.04
C ASP A 43 0.35 -34.74 -14.60
N LEU A 44 -0.72 -33.98 -14.85
CA LEU A 44 -0.83 -32.58 -14.43
C LEU A 44 -0.96 -32.46 -12.91
N ARG A 45 -1.72 -33.37 -12.26
CA ARG A 45 -1.75 -33.47 -10.79
C ARG A 45 -0.38 -33.73 -10.19
N HIS A 46 0.40 -34.59 -10.84
CA HIS A 46 1.75 -34.91 -10.39
C HIS A 46 2.75 -33.77 -10.63
N ALA A 47 2.63 -33.06 -11.76
CA ALA A 47 3.53 -31.97 -12.12
C ALA A 47 3.34 -30.69 -11.30
N VAL A 48 2.16 -30.48 -10.71
CA VAL A 48 1.85 -29.27 -9.93
C VAL A 48 2.22 -29.45 -8.47
N SER A 49 3.27 -28.76 -8.03
CA SER A 49 3.69 -28.72 -6.62
C SER A 49 3.25 -27.44 -5.88
N ASP A 50 3.06 -26.34 -6.59
CA ASP A 50 2.70 -25.05 -5.99
C ASP A 50 1.20 -25.01 -5.63
N PRO A 51 0.83 -24.75 -4.36
CA PRO A 51 -0.57 -24.73 -3.93
C PRO A 51 -1.44 -23.71 -4.66
N ARG A 52 -0.86 -22.59 -5.11
CA ARG A 52 -1.58 -21.55 -5.88
C ARG A 52 -1.96 -22.08 -7.26
N VAL A 53 -1.06 -22.83 -7.88
CA VAL A 53 -1.27 -23.49 -9.17
C VAL A 53 -2.25 -24.67 -9.02
N ALA A 54 -2.15 -25.43 -7.92
CA ALA A 54 -3.09 -26.50 -7.60
C ALA A 54 -4.53 -25.98 -7.52
N ARG A 55 -4.76 -24.89 -6.78
CA ARG A 55 -6.09 -24.24 -6.69
C ARG A 55 -6.64 -23.81 -8.05
N PHE A 56 -5.78 -23.37 -8.96
CA PHE A 56 -6.17 -23.04 -10.33
C PHE A 56 -6.64 -24.27 -11.12
N TYR A 57 -5.91 -25.38 -11.07
CA TYR A 57 -6.29 -26.61 -11.78
C TYR A 57 -7.44 -27.37 -11.14
N GLU A 58 -7.60 -27.32 -9.82
CA GLU A 58 -8.79 -27.83 -9.11
C GLU A 58 -10.06 -27.19 -9.68
N GLY A 59 -10.06 -25.87 -9.85
CA GLY A 59 -11.17 -25.14 -10.48
C GLY A 59 -11.40 -25.45 -11.97
N ARG A 60 -10.46 -26.16 -12.62
CA ARG A 60 -10.54 -26.60 -14.03
C ARG A 60 -10.75 -28.11 -14.16
N GLY A 61 -10.97 -28.84 -13.06
CA GLY A 61 -11.07 -30.30 -13.08
C GLY A 61 -9.78 -30.98 -13.55
N TRP A 62 -8.62 -30.34 -13.33
CA TRP A 62 -7.30 -30.83 -13.73
C TRP A 62 -7.14 -31.06 -15.24
N GLN A 63 -7.74 -30.19 -16.05
CA GLN A 63 -7.52 -30.16 -17.50
C GLN A 63 -6.42 -29.16 -17.85
N SER A 64 -5.68 -29.44 -18.93
CA SER A 64 -4.67 -28.53 -19.49
C SER A 64 -5.29 -27.16 -19.79
N ALA A 65 -4.52 -26.11 -19.52
CA ALA A 65 -5.03 -24.75 -19.51
C ALA A 65 -4.63 -23.93 -20.74
N TRP A 66 -3.49 -24.26 -21.37
CA TRP A 66 -2.81 -23.37 -22.30
C TRP A 66 -2.98 -23.78 -23.76
N SER A 67 -3.33 -22.81 -24.61
CA SER A 67 -3.21 -22.91 -26.05
C SER A 67 -1.91 -22.23 -26.50
N ARG A 68 -1.54 -22.37 -27.78
CA ARG A 68 -0.37 -21.66 -28.32
C ARG A 68 -0.54 -20.15 -28.24
N GLU A 69 -1.75 -19.65 -28.47
CA GLU A 69 -2.08 -18.24 -28.45
C GLU A 69 -1.98 -17.68 -27.03
N SER A 70 -2.51 -18.38 -26.02
CA SER A 70 -2.41 -17.92 -24.64
C SER A 70 -0.99 -18.05 -24.07
N GLU A 71 -0.22 -19.06 -24.48
CA GLU A 71 1.22 -19.18 -24.18
C GLU A 71 1.98 -17.97 -24.75
N GLN A 72 1.77 -17.62 -26.03
CA GLN A 72 2.40 -16.46 -26.64
C GLN A 72 2.01 -15.15 -25.93
N ALA A 73 0.74 -14.99 -25.55
CA ALA A 73 0.27 -13.82 -24.81
C ALA A 73 0.94 -13.70 -23.43
N LEU A 74 1.13 -14.81 -22.71
CA LEU A 74 1.86 -14.84 -21.44
C LEU A 74 3.33 -14.46 -21.64
N LEU A 75 4.01 -15.07 -22.61
CA LEU A 75 5.42 -14.81 -22.87
C LEU A 75 5.66 -13.34 -23.28
N ALA A 76 4.78 -12.78 -24.11
CA ALA A 76 4.81 -11.36 -24.47
C ALA A 76 4.62 -10.47 -23.23
N ALA A 77 3.66 -10.78 -22.35
CA ALA A 77 3.41 -10.00 -21.14
C ALA A 77 4.58 -10.06 -20.14
N ILE A 78 5.24 -11.22 -20.00
CA ILE A 78 6.47 -11.36 -19.18
C ILE A 78 7.64 -10.62 -19.83
N GLY A 79 7.69 -10.53 -21.16
CA GLY A 79 8.69 -9.73 -21.89
C GLY A 79 8.73 -8.26 -21.46
N GLU A 80 7.58 -7.73 -21.03
CA GLU A 80 7.43 -6.36 -20.53
C GLU A 80 7.72 -6.20 -19.03
N ALA A 81 8.22 -7.23 -18.32
CA ALA A 81 8.47 -7.16 -16.87
C ALA A 81 9.47 -6.06 -16.48
N ASP A 82 10.35 -5.64 -17.40
CA ASP A 82 11.27 -4.53 -17.22
C ASP A 82 10.52 -3.20 -16.97
N HIS A 83 9.30 -3.01 -17.52
CA HIS A 83 8.46 -1.85 -17.19
C HIS A 83 8.07 -1.79 -15.70
N HIS A 84 8.19 -2.91 -15.00
CA HIS A 84 7.83 -3.03 -13.59
C HIS A 84 9.06 -3.20 -12.70
N ALA A 85 10.27 -3.05 -13.25
CA ALA A 85 11.53 -3.36 -12.57
C ALA A 85 11.56 -4.79 -12.00
N LEU A 86 10.97 -5.74 -12.73
CA LEU A 86 10.94 -7.15 -12.39
C LEU A 86 11.85 -7.92 -13.37
N ASP A 87 12.64 -8.84 -12.84
CA ASP A 87 13.46 -9.75 -13.64
C ASP A 87 12.56 -10.75 -14.40
N LYS A 88 12.48 -10.60 -15.73
CA LYS A 88 11.71 -11.50 -16.59
C LYS A 88 12.22 -12.95 -16.58
N ASP A 89 13.53 -13.15 -16.44
CA ASP A 89 14.12 -14.48 -16.50
C ASP A 89 13.71 -15.32 -15.30
N ALA A 90 13.41 -14.68 -14.16
CA ALA A 90 12.83 -15.35 -12.99
C ALA A 90 11.48 -16.02 -13.30
N PHE A 91 10.70 -15.50 -14.26
CA PHE A 91 9.41 -16.06 -14.66
C PHE A 91 9.51 -16.96 -15.91
N LEU A 92 10.46 -16.69 -16.81
CA LEU A 92 10.63 -17.46 -18.05
C LEU A 92 11.38 -18.78 -17.82
N ARG A 93 12.34 -18.82 -16.90
CA ARG A 93 13.20 -19.98 -16.68
C ARG A 93 12.43 -21.27 -16.35
N PRO A 94 11.39 -21.27 -15.48
CA PRO A 94 10.59 -22.47 -15.24
C PRO A 94 9.94 -23.03 -16.51
N ILE A 95 9.45 -22.15 -17.40
CA ILE A 95 8.84 -22.56 -18.67
C ILE A 95 9.90 -23.17 -19.60
N GLN A 96 11.08 -22.54 -19.70
CA GLN A 96 12.16 -22.99 -20.58
C GLN A 96 12.73 -24.36 -20.18
N GLN A 97 12.71 -24.67 -18.88
CA GLN A 97 13.26 -25.92 -18.33
C GLN A 97 12.24 -27.06 -18.32
N ALA A 98 10.94 -26.76 -18.44
CA ALA A 98 9.90 -27.77 -18.33
C ALA A 98 9.78 -28.62 -19.61
N PRO A 99 9.70 -29.97 -19.47
CA PRO A 99 9.34 -30.84 -20.60
C PRO A 99 7.95 -30.50 -21.14
N ARG A 100 7.74 -30.68 -22.46
CA ARG A 100 6.43 -30.50 -23.10
C ARG A 100 5.36 -31.40 -22.47
N GLY A 101 4.09 -31.03 -22.66
CA GLY A 101 2.94 -31.73 -22.06
C GLY A 101 2.55 -31.15 -20.70
N ALA A 102 2.17 -32.00 -19.75
CA ALA A 102 1.63 -31.58 -18.46
C ALA A 102 2.62 -30.72 -17.62
N ALA A 103 3.91 -31.03 -17.67
CA ALA A 103 4.94 -30.26 -16.97
C ALA A 103 5.07 -28.82 -17.52
N HIS A 104 5.03 -28.65 -18.85
CA HIS A 104 5.02 -27.33 -19.49
C HIS A 104 3.76 -26.53 -19.16
N ASP A 105 2.59 -27.18 -19.18
CA ASP A 105 1.32 -26.55 -18.80
C ASP A 105 1.36 -26.04 -17.35
N ALA A 106 1.86 -26.87 -16.42
CA ALA A 106 2.07 -26.50 -15.03
C ALA A 106 3.08 -25.34 -14.87
N ALA A 107 4.18 -25.34 -15.63
CA ALA A 107 5.19 -24.30 -15.60
C ALA A 107 4.67 -22.95 -16.14
N LEU A 108 3.87 -22.96 -17.21
CA LEU A 108 3.16 -21.77 -17.71
C LEU A 108 2.23 -21.19 -16.65
N SER A 109 1.47 -22.05 -15.97
CA SER A 109 0.57 -21.63 -14.89
C SER A 109 1.31 -21.06 -13.68
N LEU A 110 2.45 -21.65 -13.30
CA LEU A 110 3.31 -21.13 -12.24
C LEU A 110 3.87 -19.76 -12.59
N ALA A 111 4.38 -19.59 -13.82
CA ALA A 111 4.90 -18.31 -14.30
C ALA A 111 3.80 -17.24 -14.35
N ALA A 112 2.62 -17.58 -14.87
CA ALA A 112 1.48 -16.67 -14.94
C ALA A 112 1.02 -16.22 -13.55
N ILE A 113 0.84 -17.15 -12.61
CA ILE A 113 0.40 -16.81 -11.24
C ILE A 113 1.48 -16.02 -10.49
N SER A 114 2.76 -16.40 -10.62
CA SER A 114 3.85 -15.70 -9.94
C SER A 114 4.05 -14.29 -10.48
N TYR A 115 3.98 -14.10 -11.81
CA TYR A 115 4.05 -12.77 -12.41
C TYR A 115 2.82 -11.94 -12.08
N ALA A 116 1.62 -12.52 -12.15
CA ALA A 116 0.39 -11.85 -11.75
C ALA A 116 0.43 -11.39 -10.28
N GLU A 117 0.99 -12.20 -9.37
CA GLU A 117 1.19 -11.84 -7.97
C GLU A 117 2.17 -10.66 -7.81
N ALA A 118 3.31 -10.74 -8.50
CA ALA A 118 4.31 -9.68 -8.48
C ALA A 118 3.70 -8.34 -8.95
N LEU A 119 2.91 -8.35 -10.02
CA LEU A 119 2.21 -7.16 -10.54
C LEU A 119 1.10 -6.67 -9.59
N ALA A 120 0.32 -7.60 -9.03
CA ALA A 120 -0.88 -7.27 -8.26
C ALA A 120 -0.60 -6.77 -6.84
N ARG A 121 0.43 -7.29 -6.16
CA ARG A 121 0.67 -6.98 -4.74
C ARG A 121 2.14 -6.88 -4.33
N GLY A 122 3.03 -6.88 -5.33
CA GLY A 122 4.48 -6.85 -5.13
C GLY A 122 5.13 -8.22 -5.25
N LYS A 123 6.40 -8.24 -5.66
CA LYS A 123 7.27 -9.43 -5.63
C LYS A 123 7.66 -9.81 -4.19
N THR A 124 7.66 -8.84 -3.27
CA THR A 124 7.94 -9.04 -1.85
C THR A 124 6.76 -8.65 -0.97
N ASP A 125 6.67 -9.26 0.21
CA ASP A 125 5.66 -8.93 1.22
C ASP A 125 6.24 -7.92 2.23
N PRO A 126 5.72 -6.69 2.31
CA PRO A 126 6.23 -5.68 3.23
C PRO A 126 6.12 -6.09 4.71
N THR A 127 5.18 -6.98 5.07
CA THR A 127 5.04 -7.47 6.46
C THR A 127 6.21 -8.37 6.89
N ARG A 128 7.03 -8.83 5.94
CA ARG A 128 8.28 -9.57 6.22
C ARG A 128 9.51 -8.66 6.27
N LEU A 129 9.37 -7.42 5.82
CA LEU A 129 10.45 -6.44 5.73
C LEU A 129 10.40 -5.41 6.85
N GLN A 130 9.23 -5.19 7.43
CA GLN A 130 8.95 -4.14 8.39
C GLN A 130 8.28 -4.73 9.62
N GLU A 131 8.67 -4.27 10.81
CA GLU A 131 8.04 -4.69 12.06
C GLU A 131 6.55 -4.30 12.08
N VAL A 132 6.25 -3.08 11.62
CA VAL A 132 4.88 -2.57 11.50
C VAL A 132 4.57 -2.24 10.05
N TYR A 133 3.64 -2.98 9.47
CA TYR A 133 3.01 -2.65 8.19
C TYR A 133 1.51 -2.96 8.21
N THR A 134 0.67 -1.93 8.27
CA THR A 134 -0.80 -2.08 8.30
C THR A 134 -1.54 -1.33 7.19
N VAL A 135 -0.80 -0.72 6.25
CA VAL A 135 -1.41 -0.08 5.08
C VAL A 135 -2.18 -1.15 4.29
N PRO A 136 -3.46 -0.94 3.94
CA PRO A 136 -4.24 -1.91 3.17
C PRO A 136 -3.58 -2.31 1.85
N ARG A 137 -3.69 -3.59 1.48
CA ARG A 137 -3.01 -4.21 0.34
C ARG A 137 -3.99 -4.90 -0.61
N PRO A 138 -3.70 -4.94 -1.93
CA PRO A 138 -4.47 -5.74 -2.88
C PRO A 138 -4.41 -7.24 -2.56
N ASN A 139 -5.55 -7.92 -2.61
CA ASN A 139 -5.64 -9.38 -2.47
C ASN A 139 -6.56 -10.00 -3.55
N PRO A 140 -6.23 -9.88 -4.84
CA PRO A 140 -7.06 -10.43 -5.92
C PRO A 140 -7.00 -11.96 -5.95
N ASN A 141 -8.11 -12.59 -6.35
CA ASN A 141 -8.15 -14.01 -6.64
C ASN A 141 -7.48 -14.31 -7.99
N LEU A 142 -6.16 -14.49 -7.97
CA LEU A 142 -5.35 -14.67 -9.18
C LEU A 142 -5.69 -15.96 -9.94
N ALA A 143 -6.04 -17.04 -9.24
CA ALA A 143 -6.46 -18.30 -9.87
C ALA A 143 -7.76 -18.11 -10.67
N ALA A 144 -8.77 -17.45 -10.08
CA ALA A 144 -9.99 -17.12 -10.80
C ALA A 144 -9.75 -16.14 -11.95
N GLY A 145 -8.89 -15.14 -11.74
CA GLY A 145 -8.48 -14.17 -12.75
C GLY A 145 -7.84 -14.84 -13.98
N LEU A 146 -6.83 -15.69 -13.77
CA LEU A 146 -6.18 -16.45 -14.84
C LEU A 146 -7.18 -17.35 -15.57
N ALA A 147 -8.05 -18.05 -14.84
CA ALA A 147 -9.05 -18.91 -15.45
C ALA A 147 -10.03 -18.13 -16.34
N GLY A 148 -10.46 -16.95 -15.88
CA GLY A 148 -11.28 -16.03 -16.67
C GLY A 148 -10.54 -15.53 -17.91
N ALA A 149 -9.29 -15.11 -17.75
CA ALA A 149 -8.50 -14.54 -18.83
C ALA A 149 -8.19 -15.55 -19.95
N LEU A 150 -7.94 -16.81 -19.59
CA LEU A 150 -7.77 -17.90 -20.54
C LEU A 150 -9.05 -18.19 -21.32
N ARG A 151 -10.22 -18.18 -20.67
CA ARG A 151 -11.51 -18.36 -21.37
C ARG A 151 -11.83 -17.21 -22.32
N ALA A 152 -11.46 -15.99 -21.94
CA ALA A 152 -11.70 -14.79 -22.74
C ALA A 152 -10.62 -14.55 -23.81
N GLY A 153 -9.53 -15.32 -23.83
CA GLY A 153 -8.42 -15.12 -24.75
C GLY A 153 -7.63 -13.82 -24.51
N ASN A 154 -7.65 -13.26 -23.29
CA ASN A 154 -7.10 -11.94 -22.99
C ASN A 154 -6.06 -11.94 -21.84
N VAL A 155 -5.28 -13.02 -21.71
CA VAL A 155 -4.24 -13.19 -20.68
C VAL A 155 -3.31 -11.96 -20.58
N GLY A 156 -2.88 -11.41 -21.72
CA GLY A 156 -2.01 -10.24 -21.74
C GLY A 156 -2.66 -8.97 -21.16
N ASP A 157 -3.93 -8.70 -21.51
CA ASP A 157 -4.67 -7.55 -20.98
C ASP A 157 -4.93 -7.70 -19.48
N TRP A 158 -5.31 -8.91 -19.05
CA TRP A 158 -5.51 -9.21 -17.64
C TRP A 158 -4.24 -8.95 -16.83
N LEU A 159 -3.08 -9.46 -17.28
CA LEU A 159 -1.81 -9.24 -16.60
C LEU A 159 -1.45 -7.76 -16.53
N ARG A 160 -1.53 -7.02 -17.65
CA ARG A 160 -1.24 -5.58 -17.69
C ARG A 160 -2.10 -4.79 -16.71
N GLY A 161 -3.36 -5.18 -16.53
CA GLY A 161 -4.30 -4.52 -15.62
C GLY A 161 -4.04 -4.74 -14.13
N LEU A 162 -3.15 -5.66 -13.74
CA LEU A 162 -2.87 -5.95 -12.33
C LEU A 162 -1.93 -4.94 -11.66
N ALA A 163 -0.99 -4.37 -12.42
CA ALA A 163 -0.11 -3.31 -11.92
C ALA A 163 -0.90 -2.01 -11.67
N PRO A 164 -0.42 -1.08 -10.82
CA PRO A 164 -0.99 0.24 -10.72
C PRO A 164 -1.04 0.93 -12.08
N GLN A 165 -2.17 1.57 -12.39
CA GLN A 165 -2.41 2.20 -13.69
C GLN A 165 -2.35 3.73 -13.62
N ASP A 166 -2.07 4.30 -12.45
CA ASP A 166 -2.03 5.74 -12.25
C ASP A 166 -0.80 6.40 -12.95
N SER A 167 -0.87 7.73 -13.11
CA SER A 167 0.15 8.51 -13.81
C SER A 167 1.52 8.48 -13.11
N GLU A 168 1.55 8.38 -11.77
CA GLU A 168 2.80 8.31 -11.02
C GLU A 168 3.51 6.98 -11.28
N TYR A 169 2.80 5.85 -11.22
CA TYR A 169 3.40 4.54 -11.54
C TYR A 169 3.97 4.50 -12.96
N ARG A 170 3.26 5.07 -13.94
CA ARG A 170 3.74 5.18 -15.32
C ARG A 170 4.99 6.06 -15.43
N ALA A 171 5.00 7.23 -14.79
CA ALA A 171 6.16 8.11 -14.77
C ALA A 171 7.41 7.43 -14.15
N LEU A 172 7.24 6.73 -13.02
CA LEU A 172 8.32 5.98 -12.38
C LEU A 172 8.84 4.84 -13.28
N SER A 173 7.94 4.13 -13.96
CA SER A 173 8.28 3.08 -14.93
C SER A 173 9.10 3.63 -16.11
N GLU A 174 8.65 4.71 -16.73
CA GLU A 174 9.33 5.34 -17.86
C GLU A 174 10.73 5.84 -17.48
N ALA A 175 10.86 6.45 -16.30
CA ALA A 175 12.15 6.90 -15.79
C ALA A 175 13.08 5.74 -15.43
N TYR A 176 12.55 4.63 -14.93
CA TYR A 176 13.33 3.42 -14.66
C TYR A 176 13.94 2.89 -15.96
N LEU A 177 13.13 2.77 -17.01
CA LEU A 177 13.58 2.35 -18.33
C LEU A 177 14.60 3.32 -18.93
N ALA A 178 14.42 4.64 -18.75
CA ALA A 178 15.38 5.65 -19.18
C ALA A 178 16.73 5.48 -18.48
N ALA A 179 16.73 5.32 -17.16
CA ALA A 179 17.95 5.08 -16.39
C ALA A 179 18.66 3.79 -16.82
N ASN A 180 17.92 2.71 -17.10
CA ASN A 180 18.50 1.47 -17.61
C ASN A 180 19.08 1.58 -19.03
N ARG A 181 18.53 2.45 -19.88
CA ARG A 181 19.14 2.75 -21.19
C ARG A 181 20.48 3.45 -21.02
N GLU A 182 20.58 4.41 -20.09
CA GLU A 182 21.84 5.08 -19.75
C GLU A 182 22.88 4.08 -19.23
N ILE A 183 22.48 3.19 -18.32
CA ILE A 183 23.35 2.13 -17.77
C ILE A 183 23.82 1.20 -18.88
N THR A 184 22.91 0.72 -19.74
CA THR A 184 23.23 -0.19 -20.85
C THR A 184 24.20 0.45 -21.85
N ALA A 185 24.02 1.73 -22.16
CA ALA A 185 24.97 2.46 -23.02
C ALA A 185 26.37 2.49 -22.38
N ALA A 186 26.44 2.71 -21.06
CA ALA A 186 27.72 2.73 -20.34
C ALA A 186 28.40 1.36 -20.27
N THR A 187 27.65 0.25 -20.21
CA THR A 187 28.25 -1.11 -20.16
C THR A 187 28.89 -1.55 -21.47
N GLN A 188 28.64 -0.85 -22.59
CA GLN A 188 29.34 -1.08 -23.85
C GLN A 188 30.80 -0.60 -23.81
N HIS A 189 31.15 0.24 -22.83
CA HIS A 189 32.52 0.72 -22.65
C HIS A 189 33.33 -0.20 -21.70
N PRO A 190 34.67 -0.21 -21.82
CA PRO A 190 35.53 -0.99 -20.93
C PRO A 190 35.30 -0.67 -19.45
N GLU A 191 35.55 -1.66 -18.59
CA GLU A 191 35.45 -1.50 -17.15
C GLU A 191 36.42 -0.41 -16.65
N GLY A 192 35.98 0.42 -15.70
CA GLY A 192 36.77 1.54 -15.18
C GLY A 192 36.81 2.82 -16.03
N SER A 193 36.26 2.80 -17.25
CA SER A 193 36.19 3.97 -18.15
C SER A 193 35.40 5.15 -17.56
N PRO A 194 35.66 6.40 -17.99
CA PRO A 194 34.89 7.57 -17.57
C PRO A 194 33.38 7.41 -17.79
N GLN A 195 32.96 6.77 -18.90
CA GLN A 195 31.57 6.49 -19.24
C GLN A 195 30.91 5.56 -18.22
N ARG A 196 31.60 4.50 -17.79
CA ARG A 196 31.09 3.63 -16.72
C ARG A 196 30.98 4.34 -15.39
N ARG A 197 31.95 5.19 -15.03
CA ARG A 197 31.89 5.97 -13.78
C ARG A 197 30.73 6.98 -13.79
N ALA A 198 30.49 7.60 -14.95
CA ALA A 198 29.39 8.55 -15.16
C ALA A 198 27.99 7.90 -15.06
N ALA A 199 27.88 6.56 -15.14
CA ALA A 199 26.62 5.85 -14.99
C ALA A 199 26.17 5.69 -13.53
N THR A 200 27.04 5.95 -12.54
CA THR A 200 26.71 5.78 -11.10
C THR A 200 25.39 6.46 -10.71
N PRO A 201 25.12 7.74 -11.07
CA PRO A 201 23.84 8.37 -10.77
C PRO A 201 22.64 7.68 -11.45
N ALA A 202 22.80 7.13 -12.65
CA ALA A 202 21.74 6.38 -13.33
C ALA A 202 21.45 5.05 -12.61
N ILE A 203 22.49 4.36 -12.11
CA ILE A 203 22.34 3.15 -11.29
C ILE A 203 21.60 3.48 -9.98
N ASP A 204 21.95 4.59 -9.33
CA ASP A 204 21.29 5.06 -8.10
C ASP A 204 19.81 5.35 -8.35
N ARG A 205 19.50 6.09 -9.43
CA ARG A 205 18.12 6.39 -9.84
C ARG A 205 17.34 5.11 -10.18
N ALA A 206 17.90 4.22 -10.99
CA ALA A 206 17.25 2.97 -11.38
C ALA A 206 16.91 2.11 -10.15
N ARG A 207 17.82 2.03 -9.17
CA ARG A 207 17.57 1.33 -7.90
C ARG A 207 16.41 1.94 -7.12
N ALA A 208 16.43 3.26 -6.88
CA ALA A 208 15.37 3.93 -6.14
C ALA A 208 14.02 3.81 -6.86
N LEU A 209 14.00 3.93 -8.20
CA LEU A 209 12.79 3.76 -9.00
C LEU A 209 12.25 2.33 -8.94
N ALA A 210 13.10 1.31 -9.02
CA ALA A 210 12.70 -0.08 -8.87
C ALA A 210 12.05 -0.37 -7.50
N VAL A 211 12.67 0.12 -6.43
CA VAL A 211 12.15 0.02 -5.06
C VAL A 211 10.78 0.69 -4.94
N ASN A 212 10.61 1.90 -5.48
CA ASN A 212 9.34 2.61 -5.36
C ASN A 212 8.26 2.05 -6.28
N LEU A 213 8.60 1.49 -7.45
CA LEU A 213 7.65 0.69 -8.24
C LEU A 213 7.13 -0.51 -7.45
N GLU A 214 8.00 -1.19 -6.69
CA GLU A 214 7.59 -2.28 -5.80
C GLU A 214 6.66 -1.78 -4.67
N ARG A 215 7.01 -0.68 -4.00
CA ARG A 215 6.16 -0.08 -2.95
C ARG A 215 4.78 0.34 -3.48
N ARG A 216 4.73 0.92 -4.70
CA ARG A 216 3.46 1.28 -5.34
C ARG A 216 2.58 0.05 -5.59
N ARG A 217 3.15 -1.12 -5.87
CA ARG A 217 2.38 -2.37 -6.05
C ARG A 217 1.78 -2.89 -4.76
N TRP A 218 2.35 -2.56 -3.59
CA TRP A 218 1.80 -2.94 -2.28
C TRP A 218 0.49 -2.22 -1.94
N LEU A 219 0.23 -1.05 -2.53
CA LEU A 219 -0.91 -0.21 -2.20
C LEU A 219 -2.19 -0.64 -2.93
N GLU A 220 -3.34 -0.45 -2.30
CA GLU A 220 -4.64 -0.64 -2.95
C GLU A 220 -4.77 0.18 -4.25
N ARG A 221 -5.42 -0.42 -5.26
CA ARG A 221 -5.59 0.20 -6.59
C ARG A 221 -6.62 1.34 -6.59
N THR A 222 -7.57 1.29 -5.66
CA THR A 222 -8.65 2.27 -5.52
C THR A 222 -8.67 2.79 -4.08
N PRO A 223 -7.66 3.58 -3.67
CA PRO A 223 -7.67 4.14 -2.33
C PRO A 223 -8.85 5.11 -2.14
N PRO A 224 -9.27 5.37 -0.89
CA PRO A 224 -10.31 6.35 -0.60
C PRO A 224 -10.03 7.71 -1.26
N ALA A 225 -11.05 8.28 -1.91
CA ALA A 225 -10.91 9.54 -2.64
C ALA A 225 -10.59 10.71 -1.70
N THR A 226 -11.14 10.69 -0.49
CA THR A 226 -10.83 11.61 0.59
C THR A 226 -9.97 10.90 1.63
N ARG A 227 -8.73 11.35 1.82
CA ARG A 227 -7.73 10.71 2.69
C ARG A 227 -6.55 11.63 2.97
N ILE A 228 -5.71 11.25 3.91
CA ILE A 228 -4.44 11.90 4.22
C ILE A 228 -3.31 10.92 3.90
N ASP A 229 -2.38 11.34 3.05
CA ASP A 229 -1.16 10.58 2.74
C ASP A 229 0.04 11.32 3.35
N VAL A 230 0.82 10.64 4.18
CA VAL A 230 2.09 11.15 4.72
C VAL A 230 3.21 10.36 4.08
N ASN A 231 4.03 11.03 3.26
CA ASN A 231 5.29 10.44 2.80
C ASN A 231 6.36 10.73 3.85
N THR A 232 6.72 9.72 4.64
CA THR A 232 7.67 9.85 5.74
C THR A 232 9.08 10.11 5.23
N ALA A 233 9.51 9.47 4.14
CA ALA A 233 10.82 9.72 3.52
C ALA A 233 11.01 11.18 3.09
N ALA A 234 9.94 11.84 2.61
CA ALA A 234 9.97 13.25 2.20
C ALA A 234 9.57 14.22 3.34
N ALA A 235 9.10 13.70 4.48
CA ALA A 235 8.48 14.44 5.56
C ALA A 235 7.45 15.46 5.04
N THR A 236 6.48 14.98 4.25
CA THR A 236 5.38 15.76 3.67
C THR A 236 4.04 15.08 3.90
N LEU A 237 3.00 15.88 4.13
CA LEU A 237 1.62 15.44 4.26
C LEU A 237 0.81 16.03 3.11
N ALA A 238 0.00 15.21 2.45
CA ALA A 238 -0.99 15.62 1.47
C ALA A 238 -2.38 15.22 1.94
N TYR A 239 -3.31 16.17 1.92
CA TYR A 239 -4.72 15.90 2.11
C TYR A 239 -5.42 15.89 0.75
N LEU A 240 -6.05 14.77 0.43
CA LEU A 240 -6.82 14.60 -0.79
C LEU A 240 -8.30 14.68 -0.46
N ARG A 241 -9.05 15.35 -1.33
CA ARG A 241 -10.50 15.44 -1.31
C ARG A 241 -11.04 15.11 -2.69
N ASP A 242 -11.99 14.18 -2.75
CA ASP A 242 -12.62 13.76 -4.02
C ASP A 242 -11.59 13.34 -5.09
N GLY A 243 -10.47 12.76 -4.63
CA GLY A 243 -9.37 12.30 -5.48
C GLY A 243 -8.39 13.38 -5.93
N GLN A 244 -8.59 14.64 -5.54
CA GLN A 244 -7.71 15.76 -5.86
C GLN A 244 -6.91 16.20 -4.64
N VAL A 245 -5.68 16.67 -4.85
CA VAL A 245 -4.87 17.26 -3.77
C VAL A 245 -5.50 18.59 -3.35
N ALA A 246 -6.03 18.64 -2.13
CA ALA A 246 -6.68 19.82 -1.57
C ALA A 246 -5.72 20.68 -0.74
N ASP A 247 -4.73 20.06 -0.09
CA ASP A 247 -3.74 20.75 0.73
C ASP A 247 -2.45 19.93 0.84
N VAL A 248 -1.30 20.60 0.93
CA VAL A 248 0.01 19.98 1.10
C VAL A 248 0.78 20.74 2.17
N ARG A 249 1.36 20.00 3.13
CA ARG A 249 2.07 20.55 4.27
C ARG A 249 3.39 19.86 4.48
N ARG A 250 4.36 20.59 5.04
CA ARG A 250 5.55 19.95 5.60
C ARG A 250 5.18 19.21 6.87
N ALA A 251 5.89 18.12 7.13
CA ALA A 251 5.82 17.36 8.36
C ALA A 251 7.20 17.27 9.01
N VAL A 252 7.22 16.87 10.29
CA VAL A 252 8.39 16.31 10.97
C VAL A 252 8.00 14.90 11.38
N VAL A 253 8.85 13.94 11.07
CA VAL A 253 8.60 12.50 11.27
C VAL A 253 9.70 11.88 12.13
N GLY A 254 9.57 10.59 12.41
CA GLY A 254 10.47 9.83 13.26
C GLY A 254 11.93 9.95 12.83
N ASP A 255 12.85 10.00 13.78
CA ASP A 255 14.27 9.89 13.50
C ASP A 255 14.65 8.42 13.13
N PRO A 256 15.89 8.15 12.69
CA PRO A 256 16.32 6.79 12.32
C PRO A 256 16.29 5.75 13.44
N GLU A 257 16.33 6.16 14.71
CA GLU A 257 16.22 5.30 15.90
C GLU A 257 14.75 5.09 16.29
N HIS A 258 13.91 6.11 16.08
CA HIS A 258 12.48 6.13 16.40
C HIS A 258 11.61 6.33 15.15
N GLN A 259 11.73 5.40 14.21
CA GLN A 259 11.17 5.52 12.86
C GLN A 259 9.64 5.61 12.87
N THR A 260 9.07 6.47 12.03
CA THR A 260 7.60 6.48 11.80
C THR A 260 7.21 5.25 10.97
N PRO A 261 6.36 4.34 11.49
CA PRO A 261 6.05 3.10 10.81
C PRO A 261 5.12 3.30 9.60
N GLN A 262 5.07 2.31 8.70
CA GLN A 262 4.16 2.31 7.56
C GLN A 262 2.79 1.75 7.95
N LEU A 263 1.86 2.60 8.35
CA LEU A 263 0.55 2.16 8.84
C LEU A 263 -0.61 2.87 8.13
N GLY A 264 -1.74 2.16 8.08
CA GLY A 264 -3.03 2.73 7.70
C GLY A 264 -3.91 2.87 8.93
N SER A 265 -4.40 4.07 9.22
CA SER A 265 -5.26 4.31 10.38
C SER A 265 -6.19 5.50 10.14
N PRO A 266 -7.49 5.41 10.48
CA PRO A 266 -8.39 6.54 10.29
C PRO A 266 -8.22 7.60 11.39
N LEU A 267 -8.12 8.86 10.97
CA LEU A 267 -8.33 10.03 11.80
C LEU A 267 -9.82 10.12 12.14
N PHE A 268 -10.17 10.10 13.43
CA PHE A 268 -11.57 10.08 13.85
C PHE A 268 -11.96 11.26 14.75
N ARG A 269 -10.99 12.03 15.26
CA ARG A 269 -11.24 13.11 16.21
C ARG A 269 -10.10 14.12 16.23
N LEU A 270 -10.46 15.39 16.38
CA LEU A 270 -9.54 16.48 16.68
C LEU A 270 -9.56 16.72 18.20
N ALA A 271 -8.40 16.84 18.82
CA ALA A 271 -8.25 17.24 20.21
C ALA A 271 -7.61 18.64 20.24
N ALA A 272 -8.38 19.64 20.65
CA ALA A 272 -7.92 21.00 20.89
C ALA A 272 -7.27 21.08 22.27
N ASN A 273 -6.18 21.87 22.36
CA ASN A 273 -5.44 22.10 23.60
C ASN A 273 -5.11 20.79 24.35
N PRO A 274 -4.50 19.80 23.66
CA PRO A 274 -4.31 18.47 24.24
C PRO A 274 -3.40 18.51 25.47
N THR A 275 -3.68 17.63 26.41
CA THR A 275 -2.67 17.20 27.39
C THR A 275 -1.75 16.17 26.74
N TRP A 276 -0.55 15.99 27.28
CA TRP A 276 0.36 14.95 26.82
C TRP A 276 0.75 14.02 27.96
N THR A 277 0.17 12.83 27.98
CA THR A 277 0.67 11.72 28.79
C THR A 277 1.92 11.17 28.11
N VAL A 278 3.07 11.33 28.78
CA VAL A 278 4.37 11.00 28.22
C VAL A 278 4.53 9.47 28.15
N PRO A 279 4.90 8.89 26.99
CA PRO A 279 5.22 7.48 26.90
C PRO A 279 6.35 7.09 27.85
N HIS A 280 6.25 5.91 28.48
CA HIS A 280 7.18 5.50 29.53
C HIS A 280 8.65 5.52 29.10
N SER A 281 8.96 5.14 27.86
CA SER A 281 10.31 5.21 27.32
C SER A 281 10.88 6.64 27.33
N ILE A 282 10.07 7.63 26.93
CA ILE A 282 10.45 9.05 26.90
C ILE A 282 10.55 9.60 28.33
N GLU A 283 9.64 9.22 29.22
CA GLU A 283 9.71 9.59 30.64
C GLU A 283 11.08 9.25 31.23
N GLN A 284 11.49 7.99 31.08
CA GLN A 284 12.72 7.47 31.68
C GLN A 284 13.98 7.98 30.98
N ALA A 285 13.97 8.03 29.65
CA ALA A 285 15.15 8.42 28.89
C ALA A 285 15.42 9.93 28.94
N GLU A 286 14.37 10.76 28.98
CA GLU A 286 14.52 12.20 28.71
C GLU A 286 13.97 13.14 29.77
N ILE A 287 12.89 12.79 30.45
CA ILE A 287 12.23 13.73 31.37
C ILE A 287 12.74 13.55 32.81
N VAL A 288 12.78 12.32 33.29
CA VAL A 288 13.26 11.97 34.64
C VAL A 288 14.70 12.47 34.87
N PRO A 289 15.67 12.28 33.94
CA PRO A 289 17.03 12.78 34.13
C PRO A 289 17.14 14.31 34.22
N LYS A 290 16.17 15.06 33.66
CA LYS A 290 16.14 16.54 33.69
C LYS A 290 15.61 17.10 35.03
N GLY A 291 14.97 16.25 35.84
CA GLY A 291 14.52 16.56 37.20
C GLY A 291 13.28 17.46 37.31
N GLU A 292 12.76 17.61 38.53
CA GLU A 292 11.50 18.31 38.82
C GLU A 292 11.49 19.79 38.39
N ALA A 293 12.66 20.44 38.44
CA ALA A 293 12.78 21.84 38.02
C ALA A 293 12.46 22.00 36.52
N TYR A 294 12.87 21.04 35.68
CA TYR A 294 12.49 21.00 34.27
C TYR A 294 11.00 20.75 34.12
N MET A 295 10.45 19.76 34.85
CA MET A 295 9.01 19.44 34.80
C MET A 295 8.15 20.66 35.13
N ARG A 296 8.46 21.37 36.22
CA ARG A 296 7.73 22.58 36.63
C ARG A 296 7.82 23.70 35.58
N ARG A 297 8.98 23.91 34.95
CA ARG A 297 9.16 24.93 33.89
C ARG A 297 8.38 24.61 32.61
N ASN A 298 8.05 23.33 32.40
CA ASN A 298 7.37 22.81 31.23
C ASN A 298 5.93 22.34 31.53
N ASN A 299 5.36 22.72 32.68
CA ASN A 299 4.00 22.39 33.10
C ASN A 299 3.71 20.87 33.13
N MET A 300 4.69 20.09 33.58
CA MET A 300 4.59 18.64 33.74
C MET A 300 4.37 18.26 35.20
N GLU A 301 3.50 17.28 35.44
CA GLU A 301 3.23 16.73 36.77
C GLU A 301 3.09 15.21 36.73
N TRP A 302 3.35 14.55 37.86
CA TRP A 302 3.00 13.14 38.03
C TRP A 302 1.50 13.00 38.25
N ARG A 303 0.84 12.16 37.45
CA ARG A 303 -0.56 11.79 37.57
C ARG A 303 -0.70 10.29 37.37
N ASN A 304 -1.19 9.58 38.38
CA ASN A 304 -1.42 8.12 38.35
C ASN A 304 -0.20 7.30 37.90
N GLY A 305 1.00 7.70 38.30
CA GLY A 305 2.24 6.99 37.97
C GLY A 305 2.85 7.32 36.60
N GLN A 306 2.28 8.27 35.86
CA GLN A 306 2.81 8.78 34.60
C GLN A 306 3.03 10.30 34.67
N ILE A 307 3.95 10.80 33.87
CA ILE A 307 4.17 12.23 33.67
C ILE A 307 3.14 12.73 32.65
N VAL A 308 2.38 13.75 33.03
CA VAL A 308 1.45 14.45 32.15
C VAL A 308 1.91 15.88 31.99
N GLN A 309 2.14 16.31 30.76
CA GLN A 309 2.29 17.71 30.41
C GLN A 309 0.92 18.34 30.19
N LYS A 310 0.63 19.41 30.92
CA LYS A 310 -0.62 20.16 30.79
C LYS A 310 -0.69 20.87 29.45
N SER A 311 -1.92 21.18 29.04
CA SER A 311 -2.20 22.00 27.86
C SER A 311 -1.51 23.36 27.95
N GLY A 312 -1.16 23.92 26.79
CA GLY A 312 -0.63 25.27 26.67
C GLY A 312 0.49 25.41 25.64
N PRO A 313 1.04 26.63 25.45
CA PRO A 313 1.96 26.94 24.35
C PRO A 313 3.28 26.17 24.35
N LYS A 314 3.66 25.56 25.47
CA LYS A 314 4.87 24.72 25.61
C LYS A 314 4.60 23.23 25.53
N ASN A 315 3.33 22.81 25.39
CA ASN A 315 2.98 21.40 25.30
C ASN A 315 3.65 20.79 24.06
N SER A 316 4.32 19.63 24.18
CA SER A 316 5.02 18.99 23.07
C SER A 316 4.09 18.55 21.93
N LEU A 317 2.79 18.36 22.19
CA LEU A 317 1.74 18.13 21.20
C LEU A 317 1.17 19.43 20.59
N GLY A 318 1.66 20.59 21.02
CA GLY A 318 1.19 21.90 20.62
C GLY A 318 -0.28 22.13 21.00
N LEU A 319 -1.02 22.79 20.11
CA LEU A 319 -2.40 23.21 20.38
C LEU A 319 -3.46 22.31 19.70
N VAL A 320 -3.03 21.31 18.94
CA VAL A 320 -3.95 20.33 18.35
C VAL A 320 -3.29 18.97 18.17
N LYS A 321 -4.06 17.93 18.44
CA LYS A 321 -3.72 16.54 18.13
C LYS A 321 -4.82 15.93 17.26
N PHE A 322 -4.41 15.14 16.27
CA PHE A 322 -5.26 14.40 15.35
C PHE A 322 -5.23 12.93 15.77
N ASP A 323 -6.28 12.49 16.45
CA ASP A 323 -6.34 11.13 16.99
C ASP A 323 -6.61 10.11 15.87
N LEU A 324 -5.71 9.13 15.78
CA LEU A 324 -5.77 8.00 14.86
C LEU A 324 -6.20 6.73 15.63
N ARG A 325 -6.89 5.79 14.98
CA ARG A 325 -7.23 4.48 15.56
C ARG A 325 -6.14 3.44 15.23
N ASN A 326 -5.09 3.35 16.03
CA ASN A 326 -4.01 2.38 15.86
C ASN A 326 -3.44 1.94 17.22
N ASP A 327 -2.80 0.77 17.22
CA ASP A 327 -2.20 0.16 18.42
C ASP A 327 -0.78 0.70 18.72
N GLU A 328 -0.17 1.38 17.74
CA GLU A 328 1.20 1.92 17.81
C GLU A 328 1.29 3.28 18.53
N GLN A 329 0.15 3.80 19.01
CA GLN A 329 0.05 5.13 19.63
C GLN A 329 0.60 6.26 18.76
N ILE A 330 0.54 6.11 17.43
CA ILE A 330 0.97 7.13 16.47
C ILE A 330 -0.18 8.12 16.25
N TYR A 331 0.14 9.41 16.30
CA TYR A 331 -0.79 10.48 16.00
C TYR A 331 -0.13 11.53 15.11
N LEU A 332 -0.98 12.33 14.43
CA LEU A 332 -0.53 13.60 13.87
C LEU A 332 -0.76 14.67 14.94
N HIS A 333 0.11 15.67 15.04
CA HIS A 333 -0.06 16.72 16.06
C HIS A 333 0.66 18.01 15.70
N ASP A 334 0.38 19.06 16.47
CA ASP A 334 1.11 20.31 16.43
C ASP A 334 2.43 20.22 17.21
N THR A 335 3.26 21.25 17.15
CA THR A 335 4.47 21.36 17.96
C THR A 335 4.80 22.82 18.29
N PRO A 336 5.35 23.13 19.48
CA PRO A 336 5.91 24.44 19.77
C PRO A 336 7.18 24.72 18.97
N ALA A 337 7.90 23.68 18.52
CA ALA A 337 9.14 23.78 17.76
C ALA A 337 8.91 24.09 16.27
N LYS A 338 8.23 25.20 15.97
CA LYS A 338 7.83 25.57 14.59
C LYS A 338 9.02 25.72 13.62
N ALA A 339 10.20 26.05 14.13
CA ALA A 339 11.42 26.21 13.34
C ALA A 339 11.85 24.92 12.61
N LEU A 340 11.46 23.74 13.12
CA LEU A 340 11.78 22.44 12.52
C LEU A 340 11.24 22.33 11.09
N PHE A 341 10.09 22.93 10.79
CA PHE A 341 9.51 22.90 9.44
C PHE A 341 10.33 23.65 8.39
N SER A 342 11.30 24.47 8.80
CA SER A 342 12.21 25.17 7.89
C SER A 342 13.49 24.38 7.60
N ARG A 343 13.71 23.25 8.29
CA ARG A 343 14.89 22.40 8.06
C ARG A 343 14.73 21.60 6.77
N ALA A 344 15.87 21.37 6.11
CA ALA A 344 15.96 20.49 4.95
C ALA A 344 15.66 19.04 5.35
N GLU A 345 16.26 18.60 6.46
CA GLU A 345 16.03 17.30 7.08
C GLU A 345 15.02 17.44 8.23
N ARG A 346 13.97 16.61 8.24
CA ARG A 346 12.84 16.73 9.20
C ARG A 346 12.47 15.39 9.85
N HIS A 347 13.46 14.51 10.02
CA HIS A 347 13.34 13.24 10.75
C HIS A 347 13.88 13.44 12.17
N GLU A 348 13.07 14.06 13.04
CA GLU A 348 13.48 14.52 14.39
C GLU A 348 12.39 14.30 15.46
N SER A 349 11.48 13.33 15.24
CA SER A 349 10.45 12.96 16.21
C SER A 349 10.65 11.54 16.75
N HIS A 350 9.86 11.17 17.76
CA HIS A 350 9.84 9.83 18.34
C HIS A 350 8.75 8.95 17.67
N GLY A 351 8.70 8.98 16.35
CA GLY A 351 7.75 8.19 15.54
C GLY A 351 6.44 8.90 15.19
N CYS A 352 5.92 9.81 16.01
CA CYS A 352 4.72 10.60 15.70
C CYS A 352 4.96 11.67 14.61
N VAL A 353 3.91 12.17 13.97
CA VAL A 353 4.03 13.13 12.86
C VAL A 353 3.61 14.52 13.29
N ARG A 354 4.55 15.48 13.29
CA ARG A 354 4.23 16.90 13.53
C ARG A 354 3.81 17.55 12.22
N VAL A 355 2.73 18.32 12.22
CA VAL A 355 2.17 18.94 10.99
C VAL A 355 2.42 20.45 10.99
N GLN A 356 2.93 20.98 9.88
CA GLN A 356 3.13 22.42 9.73
C GLN A 356 1.78 23.15 9.75
N ASP A 357 1.67 24.23 10.53
CA ASP A 357 0.40 24.96 10.69
C ASP A 357 -0.77 24.03 11.08
N ALA A 358 -0.52 23.10 12.01
CA ALA A 358 -1.50 22.11 12.41
C ALA A 358 -2.89 22.69 12.78
N LEU A 359 -2.95 23.90 13.35
CA LEU A 359 -4.22 24.58 13.62
C LEU A 359 -4.99 24.94 12.34
N GLY A 360 -4.32 25.49 11.33
CA GLY A 360 -4.92 25.72 10.01
C GLY A 360 -5.37 24.41 9.35
N PHE A 361 -4.60 23.33 9.53
CA PHE A 361 -4.99 22.02 9.02
C PHE A 361 -6.25 21.46 9.70
N ALA A 362 -6.31 21.58 11.03
CA ALA A 362 -7.48 21.17 11.82
C ALA A 362 -8.73 21.97 11.42
N ARG A 363 -8.59 23.28 11.22
CA ARG A 363 -9.67 24.13 10.74
C ARG A 363 -10.16 23.74 9.34
N LEU A 364 -9.24 23.40 8.43
CA LEU A 364 -9.58 22.89 7.10
C LEU A 364 -10.38 21.59 7.19
N ILE A 365 -9.91 20.61 7.96
CA ILE A 365 -10.61 19.34 8.17
C ILE A 365 -11.98 19.58 8.82
N ALA A 366 -12.07 20.42 9.85
CA ALA A 366 -13.31 20.70 10.55
C ALA A 366 -14.36 21.35 9.63
N ALA A 367 -13.93 22.27 8.76
CA ALA A 367 -14.81 22.87 7.76
C ALA A 367 -15.36 21.82 6.78
N ASP A 368 -14.52 20.91 6.28
CA ASP A 368 -14.94 19.85 5.36
C ASP A 368 -15.90 18.85 5.97
N GLN A 369 -15.72 18.61 7.27
CA GLN A 369 -16.50 17.67 8.04
C GLN A 369 -17.78 18.30 8.62
N GLY A 370 -18.02 19.60 8.37
CA GLY A 370 -19.19 20.31 8.88
C GLY A 370 -19.19 20.53 10.40
N VAL A 371 -18.01 20.54 11.02
CA VAL A 371 -17.82 20.69 12.48
C VAL A 371 -16.95 21.90 12.85
N LEU A 372 -16.89 22.90 11.97
CA LEU A 372 -16.07 24.10 12.17
C LEU A 372 -16.43 24.87 13.45
N ASP A 373 -17.73 25.09 13.70
CA ASP A 373 -18.17 25.83 14.88
C ASP A 373 -17.78 25.11 16.18
N ALA A 374 -17.95 23.79 16.22
CA ALA A 374 -17.53 22.96 17.34
C ALA A 374 -16.00 22.99 17.53
N TRP A 375 -15.23 23.06 16.43
CA TRP A 375 -13.77 23.20 16.47
C TRP A 375 -13.32 24.55 17.03
N GLU A 376 -13.92 25.66 16.60
CA GLU A 376 -13.57 26.98 17.13
C GLU A 376 -13.95 27.10 18.62
N GLU A 377 -15.14 26.61 19.02
CA GLU A 377 -15.53 26.57 20.44
C GLU A 377 -14.56 25.74 21.29
N ALA A 378 -14.14 24.56 20.80
CA ALA A 378 -13.19 23.70 21.50
C ALA A 378 -11.82 24.36 21.65
N ARG A 379 -11.37 25.13 20.64
CA ARG A 379 -10.07 25.80 20.63
C ARG A 379 -10.01 27.01 21.59
N GLU A 380 -11.13 27.67 21.81
CA GLU A 380 -11.23 28.83 22.73
C GLU A 380 -11.18 28.43 24.21
N LYS A 381 -11.36 27.15 24.54
CA LYS A 381 -11.26 26.64 25.90
C LYS A 381 -9.80 26.48 26.30
N ASP A 382 -9.43 26.93 27.51
CA ASP A 382 -8.07 26.72 28.07
C ASP A 382 -7.86 25.28 28.61
N GLU A 383 -8.67 24.32 28.18
CA GLU A 383 -8.63 22.91 28.58
C GLU A 383 -8.77 21.98 27.38
N GLU A 384 -8.30 20.74 27.55
CA GLU A 384 -8.40 19.70 26.52
C GLU A 384 -9.85 19.46 26.12
N SER A 385 -10.13 19.66 24.83
CA SER A 385 -11.47 19.57 24.27
C SER A 385 -11.46 18.73 23.00
N PHE A 386 -12.53 17.97 22.79
CA PHE A 386 -12.58 16.96 21.74
C PHE A 386 -13.69 17.24 20.72
N VAL A 387 -13.38 17.13 19.43
CA VAL A 387 -14.33 17.25 18.32
C VAL A 387 -14.26 15.99 17.46
N THR A 388 -15.28 15.15 17.58
CA THR A 388 -15.40 13.91 16.79
C THR A 388 -15.72 14.24 15.34
N LEU A 389 -15.05 13.59 14.40
CA LEU A 389 -15.35 13.72 12.97
C LEU A 389 -16.55 12.83 12.61
N PRO A 390 -17.56 13.35 11.89
CA PRO A 390 -18.69 12.54 11.42
C PRO A 390 -18.25 11.41 10.49
N HIS A 391 -17.24 11.65 9.65
CA HIS A 391 -16.65 10.65 8.76
C HIS A 391 -15.16 10.52 9.06
N PRO A 392 -14.69 9.37 9.60
CA PRO A 392 -13.27 9.15 9.80
C PRO A 392 -12.50 9.24 8.49
N ILE A 393 -11.38 9.95 8.49
CA ILE A 393 -10.55 10.18 7.30
C ILE A 393 -9.40 9.18 7.31
N PRO A 394 -9.28 8.27 6.33
CA PRO A 394 -8.14 7.36 6.25
C PRO A 394 -6.81 8.12 6.20
N VAL A 395 -5.87 7.77 7.09
CA VAL A 395 -4.49 8.26 7.07
C VAL A 395 -3.56 7.11 6.68
N ARG A 396 -2.66 7.36 5.73
CA ARG A 396 -1.64 6.39 5.30
C ARG A 396 -0.25 6.98 5.51
N LEU A 397 0.54 6.34 6.37
CA LEU A 397 1.95 6.65 6.53
C LEU A 397 2.73 5.76 5.55
N LEU A 398 3.34 6.37 4.55
CA LEU A 398 3.99 5.71 3.42
C LEU A 398 5.46 6.10 3.39
N TYR A 399 6.33 5.22 2.89
CA TYR A 399 7.75 5.52 2.73
C TYR A 399 8.13 5.50 1.26
N GLN A 400 8.21 6.67 0.60
CA GLN A 400 8.49 6.77 -0.83
C GLN A 400 9.70 7.66 -1.10
N THR A 401 10.81 7.06 -1.51
CA THR A 401 12.08 7.74 -1.82
C THR A 401 12.19 8.19 -3.29
N ALA A 402 11.25 7.77 -4.14
CA ALA A 402 11.06 8.28 -5.50
C ALA A 402 9.57 8.39 -5.80
N PHE A 403 9.10 9.60 -6.10
CA PHE A 403 7.68 9.92 -6.31
C PHE A 403 7.53 11.10 -7.26
N VAL A 404 6.30 11.41 -7.70
CA VAL A 404 6.03 12.56 -8.57
C VAL A 404 5.58 13.75 -7.74
N ASP A 405 6.24 14.90 -7.94
CA ASP A 405 5.85 16.19 -7.37
C ASP A 405 5.94 17.28 -8.45
N GLY A 406 4.87 18.06 -8.60
CA GLY A 406 4.75 19.08 -9.66
C GLY A 406 5.00 18.53 -11.07
N GLY A 407 4.64 17.27 -11.34
CA GLY A 407 4.84 16.61 -12.64
C GLY A 407 6.27 16.14 -12.92
N ARG A 408 7.17 16.19 -11.93
CA ARG A 408 8.56 15.72 -12.05
C ARG A 408 8.83 14.64 -11.02
N ILE A 409 9.76 13.75 -11.33
CA ILE A 409 10.24 12.76 -10.36
C ILE A 409 11.18 13.45 -9.39
N VAL A 410 10.86 13.30 -8.11
CA VAL A 410 11.66 13.78 -6.98
C VAL A 410 12.20 12.57 -6.23
N PHE A 411 13.45 12.68 -5.79
CA PHE A 411 14.11 11.67 -4.97
C PHE A 411 14.31 12.22 -3.56
N ALA A 412 13.79 11.50 -2.57
CA ALA A 412 14.02 11.76 -1.15
C ALA A 412 15.12 10.84 -0.61
N PRO A 413 15.89 11.27 0.40
CA PRO A 413 16.89 10.42 1.04
C PRO A 413 16.24 9.19 1.70
N ASP A 414 16.91 8.05 1.63
CA ASP A 414 16.55 6.83 2.37
C ASP A 414 17.05 6.93 3.82
N VAL A 415 16.42 7.80 4.61
CA VAL A 415 16.80 8.11 6.00
C VAL A 415 16.68 6.90 6.94
N TYR A 416 15.78 5.95 6.65
CA TYR A 416 15.57 4.75 7.47
C TYR A 416 16.34 3.54 6.96
N GLY A 417 16.94 3.61 5.77
CA GLY A 417 17.68 2.49 5.16
C GLY A 417 16.78 1.40 4.58
N TRP A 418 15.48 1.66 4.43
CA TRP A 418 14.49 0.67 4.01
C TRP A 418 14.52 0.38 2.50
N ASP A 419 15.18 1.21 1.69
CA ASP A 419 15.34 0.90 0.26
C ASP A 419 16.23 -0.32 0.05
N GLU A 420 17.21 -0.55 0.94
CA GLU A 420 18.12 -1.68 0.83
C GLU A 420 17.40 -3.02 1.01
N ASP A 421 16.47 -3.11 1.97
CA ASP A 421 15.74 -4.35 2.26
C ASP A 421 14.82 -4.73 1.10
N VAL A 422 14.15 -3.74 0.50
CA VAL A 422 13.32 -3.94 -0.69
C VAL A 422 14.20 -4.30 -1.89
N ALA A 423 15.32 -3.60 -2.08
CA ALA A 423 16.23 -3.85 -3.20
C ALA A 423 16.81 -5.27 -3.16
N GLN A 424 17.19 -5.76 -1.98
CA GLN A 424 17.66 -7.14 -1.78
C GLN A 424 16.56 -8.16 -2.08
N ALA A 425 15.33 -7.92 -1.58
CA ALA A 425 14.18 -8.78 -1.88
C ALA A 425 13.83 -8.82 -3.39
N LEU A 426 14.11 -7.74 -4.12
CA LEU A 426 13.98 -7.68 -5.57
C LEU A 426 15.12 -8.42 -6.31
N GLY A 427 16.24 -8.70 -5.64
CA GLY A 427 17.44 -9.31 -6.23
C GLY A 427 18.43 -8.29 -6.81
N LEU A 428 18.33 -7.02 -6.43
CA LEU A 428 19.26 -5.98 -6.87
C LEU A 428 20.60 -6.11 -6.12
N PRO A 429 21.74 -5.72 -6.73
CA PRO A 429 23.05 -5.81 -6.09
C PRO A 429 23.09 -5.10 -4.73
N ALA A 430 23.63 -5.74 -3.69
CA ALA A 430 23.72 -5.14 -2.37
C ALA A 430 24.59 -3.88 -2.38
N ARG A 431 24.23 -2.91 -1.53
CA ARG A 431 25.05 -1.70 -1.30
C ARG A 431 25.38 -1.53 0.18
N PRO A 432 26.53 -0.89 0.50
CA PRO A 432 26.81 -0.53 1.88
C PRO A 432 25.69 0.36 2.40
N ARG A 433 25.06 -0.03 3.51
CA ARG A 433 24.12 0.85 4.21
C ARG A 433 24.86 2.13 4.58
N ARG A 434 24.37 3.28 4.09
CA ARG A 434 24.82 4.57 4.62
C ARG A 434 24.31 4.65 6.06
N ALA A 435 25.22 4.70 7.03
CA ALA A 435 24.84 4.95 8.41
C ALA A 435 24.08 6.28 8.45
N ALA A 436 22.82 6.26 8.89
CA ALA A 436 22.12 7.49 9.22
C ALA A 436 22.91 8.14 10.36
N ALA A 437 23.31 9.39 10.19
CA ALA A 437 23.97 10.11 11.26
C ALA A 437 22.94 10.31 12.39
N ALA A 438 23.13 9.63 13.52
CA ALA A 438 22.36 9.88 14.72
C ALA A 438 22.44 11.37 15.05
N ARG A 439 21.28 12.01 15.17
CA ARG A 439 21.16 13.41 15.61
C ARG A 439 20.22 13.41 16.79
N HIS A 440 20.61 14.12 17.84
CA HIS A 440 19.85 14.21 19.08
C HIS A 440 18.38 14.54 18.78
N GLY A 441 17.49 13.62 19.16
CA GLY A 441 16.04 13.80 19.10
C GLY A 441 15.61 14.99 19.94
N ASP A 442 14.59 15.71 19.46
CA ASP A 442 14.00 16.85 20.14
C ASP A 442 12.59 16.46 20.63
N VAL A 443 12.45 16.18 21.93
CA VAL A 443 11.15 15.85 22.57
C VAL A 443 10.31 17.09 22.90
N GLY A 444 10.79 18.30 22.61
CA GLY A 444 10.09 19.54 22.93
C GLY A 444 11.06 20.67 23.27
N PRO A 445 10.54 21.90 23.44
CA PRO A 445 11.32 23.13 23.32
C PRO A 445 12.52 23.25 24.28
#